data_AF-A0A1Y5SRI7-F1
#
_entry.id   AF-A0A1Y5SRI7-F1
#
_cell.length_a   1.000
_cell.length_b   1.000
_cell.length_c   1.000
_cell.angle_alpha   90.00
_cell.angle_beta   90.00
_cell.angle_gamma   90.00
#
_symmetry.space_group_name_H-M   'P 1'
#
loop_
_entity.id
_entity.type
_entity.pdbx_description
1 polymer ?
#
loop_
_entity_poly.entity_id
_entity_poly.type
_entity_poly.pdbx_seq_one_letter_code
_entity_poly.pdbx_strand_id
1 'polypeptide(L)'
;MGMVNRVAAALGLSSPARDERAFTPDFAARMQVLNKDPYLLVADEQLRIISVFDDLKFDRADMDMLSGPMRRRALQKLAPLGFRQVSGTVLENRADNIRAIMPKFRALGESPFDATRYTERRPQDWFILTPTQAACMFIDTYPHMDAVERIKALVVKQPINLYRIMDYLERKPAHEGFRPAIGHLKYVQRTAVEAEPLRSRRALR
;
A
#
# COMPACT_ATOMS: atom_id res chain seq x y z
N MET A 1 -32.20 -22.09 4.00
CA MET A 1 -30.81 -21.60 3.91
C MET A 1 -30.81 -20.12 3.44
N GLY A 2 -31.43 -19.22 4.22
CA GLY A 2 -31.77 -17.86 3.75
C GLY A 2 -31.76 -16.77 4.83
N MET A 3 -31.10 -17.02 5.97
CA MET A 3 -31.12 -16.10 7.12
C MET A 3 -29.81 -15.33 7.32
N VAL A 4 -28.72 -15.73 6.66
CA VAL A 4 -27.39 -15.11 6.86
C VAL A 4 -27.23 -13.83 6.02
N ASN A 5 -27.93 -13.69 4.90
CA ASN A 5 -27.80 -12.54 3.99
C ASN A 5 -28.57 -11.28 4.42
N ARG A 6 -29.47 -11.34 5.41
CA ARG A 6 -30.24 -10.16 5.84
C ARG A 6 -29.57 -9.35 6.95
N VAL A 7 -28.62 -9.91 7.68
CA VAL A 7 -27.94 -9.21 8.77
C VAL A 7 -26.84 -8.28 8.24
N ALA A 8 -26.17 -8.63 7.14
CA ALA A 8 -25.14 -7.80 6.52
C ALA A 8 -25.68 -6.47 5.95
N ALA A 9 -26.92 -6.47 5.42
CA ALA A 9 -27.54 -5.28 4.85
C ALA A 9 -27.96 -4.24 5.91
N ALA A 10 -28.20 -4.66 7.15
CA ALA A 10 -28.64 -3.77 8.24
C ALA A 10 -27.48 -3.01 8.92
N LEU A 11 -26.22 -3.44 8.70
CA LEU A 11 -25.06 -2.92 9.41
C LEU A 11 -24.27 -1.86 8.62
N GLY A 12 -24.71 -1.46 7.42
CA GLY A 12 -23.98 -0.46 6.62
C GLY A 12 -22.55 -0.89 6.25
N LEU A 13 -22.19 -2.15 6.46
CA LEU A 13 -20.93 -2.74 6.03
C LEU A 13 -21.05 -3.07 4.55
N SER A 14 -21.02 -2.03 3.71
CA SER A 14 -20.76 -2.22 2.30
C SER A 14 -19.35 -2.77 2.17
N SER A 15 -19.24 -4.09 2.01
CA SER A 15 -18.06 -4.67 1.36
C SER A 15 -17.85 -3.86 0.08
N PRO A 16 -16.65 -3.28 -0.15
CA PRO A 16 -16.43 -2.43 -1.31
C PRO A 16 -16.89 -3.19 -2.55
N ALA A 17 -17.84 -2.58 -3.27
CA ALA A 17 -18.42 -3.13 -4.47
C ALA A 17 -17.26 -3.58 -5.39
N ARG A 18 -17.26 -4.86 -5.77
CA ARG A 18 -16.32 -5.39 -6.77
C ARG A 18 -16.53 -4.59 -8.05
N ASP A 19 -15.65 -3.65 -8.34
CA ASP A 19 -15.68 -2.91 -9.59
C ASP A 19 -15.21 -3.88 -10.71
N GLU A 20 -16.19 -4.39 -11.46
CA GLU A 20 -16.10 -5.55 -12.38
C GLU A 20 -15.24 -5.35 -13.64
N ARG A 21 -14.52 -4.23 -13.77
CA ARG A 21 -13.40 -4.18 -14.73
C ARG A 21 -12.15 -4.75 -14.07
N ALA A 22 -12.21 -6.06 -13.81
CA ALA A 22 -11.05 -6.87 -13.56
C ALA A 22 -10.10 -6.72 -14.76
N PHE A 23 -8.82 -6.48 -14.49
CA PHE A 23 -7.81 -6.60 -15.53
C PHE A 23 -7.85 -8.00 -16.12
N THR A 24 -7.33 -8.18 -17.32
CA THR A 24 -7.18 -9.52 -17.88
C THR A 24 -6.48 -10.40 -16.84
N PRO A 25 -6.94 -11.65 -16.61
CA PRO A 25 -6.26 -12.55 -15.67
C PRO A 25 -4.75 -12.65 -15.95
N ASP A 26 -4.37 -12.49 -17.22
CA ASP A 26 -3.00 -12.37 -17.69
C ASP A 26 -2.23 -11.18 -17.08
N PHE A 27 -2.81 -9.97 -17.06
CA PHE A 27 -2.17 -8.80 -16.46
C PHE A 27 -1.94 -8.99 -14.95
N ALA A 28 -2.95 -9.47 -14.22
CA ALA A 28 -2.82 -9.70 -12.79
C ALA A 28 -1.71 -10.73 -12.49
N ALA A 29 -1.64 -11.81 -13.27
CA ALA A 29 -0.59 -12.81 -13.17
C ALA A 29 0.81 -12.23 -13.50
N ARG A 30 0.92 -11.38 -14.53
CA ARG A 30 2.18 -10.68 -14.86
C ARG A 30 2.66 -9.79 -13.71
N MET A 31 1.75 -9.06 -13.07
CA MET A 31 2.08 -8.20 -11.93
C MET A 31 2.59 -8.97 -10.70
N GLN A 32 2.23 -10.25 -10.53
CA GLN A 32 2.75 -11.07 -9.42
C GLN A 32 4.26 -11.25 -9.44
N VAL A 33 4.93 -11.07 -10.59
CA VAL A 33 6.39 -11.13 -10.65
C VAL A 33 7.06 -10.11 -9.73
N LEU A 34 6.36 -9.00 -9.45
CA LEU A 34 6.83 -7.96 -8.55
C LEU A 34 7.04 -8.51 -7.13
N ASN A 35 6.23 -9.48 -6.68
CA ASN A 35 6.34 -10.05 -5.33
C ASN A 35 7.65 -10.82 -5.08
N LYS A 36 8.44 -11.09 -6.13
CA LYS A 36 9.78 -11.66 -6.02
C LYS A 36 10.85 -10.59 -5.75
N ASP A 37 10.52 -9.31 -5.92
CA ASP A 37 11.45 -8.22 -5.67
C ASP A 37 11.59 -7.93 -4.17
N PRO A 38 12.81 -7.74 -3.67
CA PRO A 38 13.03 -7.44 -2.25
C PRO A 38 12.52 -6.06 -1.80
N TYR A 39 12.27 -5.12 -2.72
CA TYR A 39 11.94 -3.73 -2.38
C TYR A 39 10.59 -3.28 -2.96
N LEU A 40 9.94 -4.11 -3.76
CA LEU A 40 8.73 -3.71 -4.47
C LEU A 40 7.80 -4.91 -4.54
N LEU A 41 6.51 -4.72 -4.28
CA LEU A 41 5.53 -5.80 -4.35
C LEU A 41 4.13 -5.26 -4.67
N VAL A 42 3.23 -6.15 -5.07
CA VAL A 42 1.79 -5.87 -5.09
C VAL A 42 1.28 -6.00 -3.66
N ALA A 43 1.00 -4.87 -3.02
CA ALA A 43 0.56 -4.85 -1.62
C ALA A 43 -0.91 -5.24 -1.51
N ASP A 44 -1.71 -4.83 -2.49
CA ASP A 44 -3.13 -5.14 -2.54
C ASP A 44 -3.67 -5.03 -3.97
N GLU A 45 -4.17 -6.12 -4.52
CA GLU A 45 -4.75 -6.14 -5.86
C GLU A 45 -6.11 -5.44 -5.95
N GLN A 46 -6.91 -5.53 -4.89
CA GLN A 46 -8.27 -4.99 -4.84
C GLN A 46 -8.22 -3.45 -4.82
N LEU A 47 -7.32 -2.87 -4.02
CA LEU A 47 -7.03 -1.44 -4.00
C LEU A 47 -6.09 -1.01 -5.13
N ARG A 48 -5.44 -1.98 -5.79
CA ARG A 48 -4.48 -1.79 -6.89
C ARG A 48 -3.28 -0.95 -6.42
N ILE A 49 -2.64 -1.44 -5.37
CA ILE A 49 -1.49 -0.80 -4.71
C ILE A 49 -0.23 -1.61 -4.98
N ILE A 50 0.76 -0.93 -5.55
CA ILE A 50 2.15 -1.37 -5.57
C ILE A 50 2.86 -0.64 -4.43
N SER A 51 3.48 -1.39 -3.53
CA SER A 51 4.27 -0.83 -2.45
C SER A 51 5.75 -0.94 -2.77
N VAL A 52 6.47 0.17 -2.60
CA VAL A 52 7.92 0.25 -2.76
C VAL A 52 8.52 0.64 -1.42
N PHE A 53 9.58 -0.04 -1.02
CA PHE A 53 10.27 0.10 0.25
C PHE A 53 11.75 0.43 0.00
N ASP A 54 12.38 1.14 0.94
CA ASP A 54 13.78 1.59 0.82
C ASP A 54 14.63 1.06 1.99
N ASP A 55 14.38 1.57 3.20
CA ASP A 55 15.20 1.33 4.38
C ASP A 55 14.36 0.85 5.59
N LEU A 56 14.97 0.01 6.43
CA LEU A 56 14.39 -0.58 7.63
C LEU A 56 14.32 0.42 8.79
N LYS A 57 15.15 1.47 8.73
CA LYS A 57 15.25 2.49 9.77
C LYS A 57 14.27 3.62 9.44
N PHE A 58 13.38 3.88 10.38
CA PHE A 58 12.47 5.02 10.33
C PHE A 58 12.79 5.97 11.47
N ASP A 59 13.00 7.24 11.14
CA ASP A 59 12.77 8.32 12.07
C ASP A 59 11.26 8.65 12.10
N ARG A 60 10.73 8.98 13.27
CA ARG A 60 9.36 9.49 13.41
C ARG A 60 9.15 10.78 12.61
N ALA A 61 10.23 11.57 12.44
CA ALA A 61 10.22 12.79 11.64
C ALA A 61 10.28 12.54 10.12
N ASP A 62 10.56 11.31 9.68
CA ASP A 62 10.69 11.01 8.25
C ASP A 62 9.40 11.33 7.51
N MET A 63 9.57 12.04 6.40
CA MET A 63 8.49 12.29 5.46
C MET A 63 8.14 10.98 4.76
N ASP A 64 6.88 10.60 4.83
CA ASP A 64 6.41 9.38 4.20
C ASP A 64 6.11 9.64 2.71
N MET A 65 7.18 9.62 1.91
CA MET A 65 7.13 9.88 0.47
C MET A 65 8.08 8.99 -0.32
N LEU A 66 7.75 8.74 -1.60
CA LEU A 66 8.61 7.98 -2.50
C LEU A 66 9.92 8.73 -2.78
N SER A 67 11.03 8.18 -2.27
CA SER A 67 12.39 8.67 -2.53
C SER A 67 12.81 8.50 -4.00
N GLY A 68 13.86 9.21 -4.42
CA GLY A 68 14.45 9.04 -5.75
C GLY A 68 14.82 7.57 -6.08
N PRO A 69 15.55 6.86 -5.20
CA PRO A 69 15.83 5.43 -5.34
C PRO A 69 14.58 4.55 -5.49
N MET A 70 13.54 4.77 -4.66
CA MET A 70 12.28 4.02 -4.75
C MET A 70 11.60 4.23 -6.12
N ARG A 71 11.52 5.47 -6.58
CA ARG A 71 10.96 5.81 -7.90
C ARG A 71 11.73 5.14 -9.03
N ARG A 72 13.07 5.17 -8.98
CA ARG A 72 13.93 4.47 -9.96
C ARG A 72 13.68 2.96 -9.94
N ARG A 73 13.58 2.36 -8.75
CA ARG A 73 13.29 0.93 -8.61
C ARG A 73 11.95 0.56 -9.23
N ALA A 74 10.90 1.37 -8.99
CA ALA A 74 9.59 1.18 -9.59
C ALA A 74 9.64 1.25 -11.13
N LEU A 75 10.31 2.27 -11.67
CA LEU A 75 10.50 2.42 -13.11
C LEU A 75 11.20 1.20 -13.72
N GLN A 76 12.31 0.75 -13.12
CA GLN A 76 13.08 -0.40 -13.59
C GLN A 76 12.27 -1.70 -13.56
N LYS A 77 11.42 -1.90 -12.55
CA LYS A 77 10.67 -3.15 -12.35
C LYS A 77 9.36 -3.20 -13.14
N LEU A 78 8.76 -2.05 -13.40
CA LEU A 78 7.54 -1.96 -14.20
C LEU A 78 7.84 -1.89 -15.71
N ALA A 79 9.02 -1.45 -16.13
CA ALA A 79 9.38 -1.38 -17.55
C ALA A 79 9.28 -2.72 -18.30
N PRO A 80 9.78 -3.87 -17.78
CA PRO A 80 9.59 -5.18 -18.42
C PRO A 80 8.12 -5.62 -18.51
N LEU A 81 7.24 -5.02 -17.70
CA LEU A 81 5.79 -5.29 -17.71
C LEU A 81 5.03 -4.41 -18.70
N GLY A 82 5.73 -3.61 -19.52
CA GLY A 82 5.14 -2.75 -20.55
C GLY A 82 4.83 -1.33 -20.09
N PHE A 83 5.16 -0.96 -18.85
CA PHE A 83 4.99 0.41 -18.37
C PHE A 83 6.09 1.33 -18.90
N ARG A 84 5.72 2.55 -19.29
CA ARG A 84 6.64 3.61 -19.69
C ARG A 84 6.30 4.90 -18.96
N GLN A 85 7.31 5.62 -18.49
CA GLN A 85 7.09 6.89 -17.83
C GLN A 85 6.62 7.95 -18.84
N VAL A 86 5.44 8.53 -18.60
CA VAL A 86 4.86 9.60 -19.44
C VAL A 86 4.90 10.95 -18.73
N SER A 87 5.06 10.96 -17.41
CA SER A 87 5.33 12.18 -16.63
C SER A 87 6.13 11.85 -15.36
N GLY A 88 6.54 12.87 -14.60
CA GLY A 88 7.27 12.69 -13.34
C GLY A 88 6.55 11.82 -12.28
N THR A 89 5.24 11.58 -12.45
CA THR A 89 4.40 10.83 -11.50
C THR A 89 3.56 9.74 -12.13
N VAL A 90 3.60 9.56 -13.45
CA VAL A 90 2.72 8.61 -14.15
C VAL A 90 3.53 7.71 -15.06
N LEU A 91 3.32 6.41 -14.88
CA LEU A 91 3.77 5.36 -15.78
C LEU A 91 2.55 4.80 -16.49
N GLU A 92 2.63 4.64 -17.80
CA GLU A 92 1.53 4.15 -18.64
C GLU A 92 1.91 2.81 -19.27
N ASN A 93 1.01 1.83 -19.17
CA ASN A 93 1.00 0.63 -19.98
C ASN A 93 -0.17 0.75 -20.97
N ARG A 94 0.16 1.09 -22.22
CA ARG A 94 -0.84 1.32 -23.27
C ARG A 94 -1.53 0.05 -23.73
N ALA A 95 -0.82 -1.08 -23.75
CA ALA A 95 -1.37 -2.35 -24.20
C ALA A 95 -2.53 -2.80 -23.30
N ASP A 96 -2.39 -2.59 -21.99
CA ASP A 96 -3.40 -2.94 -21.00
C ASP A 96 -4.35 -1.76 -20.66
N ASN A 97 -4.10 -0.55 -21.18
CA ASN A 97 -4.81 0.70 -20.86
C ASN A 97 -4.79 1.04 -19.35
N ILE A 98 -3.62 0.90 -18.72
CA ILE A 98 -3.40 1.07 -17.27
C ILE A 98 -2.38 2.15 -17.03
N ARG A 99 -2.58 2.93 -15.96
CA ARG A 99 -1.55 3.81 -15.40
C ARG A 99 -1.14 3.34 -14.01
N ALA A 100 0.14 3.47 -13.69
CA ALA A 100 0.64 3.40 -12.32
C ALA A 100 1.08 4.81 -11.90
N ILE A 101 0.45 5.31 -10.83
CA ILE A 101 0.52 6.71 -10.42
C ILE A 101 1.27 6.80 -9.09
N MET A 102 2.30 7.65 -9.05
CA MET A 102 3.03 8.03 -7.85
C MET A 102 2.41 9.33 -7.31
N PRO A 103 1.64 9.32 -6.22
CA PRO A 103 1.00 10.54 -5.73
C PRO A 103 2.02 11.64 -5.42
N LYS A 104 1.63 12.88 -5.68
CA LYS A 104 2.47 14.05 -5.37
C LYS A 104 2.30 14.39 -3.90
N PHE A 105 3.43 14.49 -3.21
CA PHE A 105 3.48 15.09 -1.89
C PHE A 105 3.32 16.60 -2.02
N ARG A 106 2.38 17.20 -1.28
CA ARG A 106 1.95 18.59 -1.47
C ARG A 106 2.48 19.55 -0.40
N ALA A 107 2.66 19.09 0.83
CA ALA A 107 3.05 19.98 1.94
C ALA A 107 3.87 19.25 3.00
N LEU A 108 4.90 19.92 3.54
CA LEU A 108 5.69 19.42 4.66
C LEU A 108 4.75 19.12 5.85
N GLY A 109 4.69 17.86 6.28
CA GLY A 109 3.77 17.41 7.33
C GLY A 109 2.43 16.84 6.84
N GLU A 110 2.25 16.64 5.54
CA GLU A 110 1.08 15.93 5.01
C GLU A 110 0.93 14.54 5.65
N SER A 111 -0.32 14.19 5.96
CA SER A 111 -0.67 12.90 6.55
C SER A 111 -0.44 11.78 5.53
N PRO A 112 0.16 10.63 5.94
CA PRO A 112 0.23 9.48 5.06
C PRO A 112 -1.14 8.91 4.68
N PHE A 113 -2.20 9.21 5.46
CA PHE A 113 -3.59 8.90 5.10
C PHE A 113 -4.11 9.73 3.93
N ASP A 114 -3.61 10.95 3.75
CA ASP A 114 -4.04 11.85 2.67
C ASP A 114 -3.28 11.62 1.36
N ALA A 115 -2.32 10.67 1.32
CA ALA A 115 -1.40 10.48 0.20
C ALA A 115 -2.09 10.37 -1.17
N THR A 116 -3.29 9.78 -1.24
CA THR A 116 -4.04 9.61 -2.49
C THR A 116 -5.20 10.59 -2.66
N ARG A 117 -5.52 11.38 -1.63
CA ARG A 117 -6.75 12.19 -1.54
C ARG A 117 -6.97 13.13 -2.72
N TYR A 118 -5.89 13.69 -3.24
CA TYR A 118 -5.94 14.66 -4.34
C TYR A 118 -5.29 14.14 -5.62
N THR A 119 -5.12 12.83 -5.75
CA THR A 119 -4.58 12.20 -6.95
C THR A 119 -5.72 11.48 -7.66
N GLU A 120 -6.22 12.08 -8.74
CA GLU A 120 -7.27 11.47 -9.55
C GLU A 120 -6.79 10.15 -10.15
N ARG A 121 -7.62 9.10 -10.07
CA ARG A 121 -7.19 7.76 -10.47
C ARG A 121 -7.84 7.11 -11.68
N ARG A 122 -9.14 6.94 -11.93
CA ARG A 122 -9.71 5.89 -12.83
C ARG A 122 -9.71 4.48 -12.18
N PRO A 123 -10.82 3.74 -12.35
CA PRO A 123 -10.98 2.32 -12.10
C PRO A 123 -9.73 1.49 -11.96
N GLN A 124 -9.11 1.41 -13.14
CA GLN A 124 -8.10 0.48 -13.55
C GLN A 124 -6.67 0.95 -13.29
N ASP A 125 -6.48 2.09 -12.67
CA ASP A 125 -5.12 2.56 -12.43
C ASP A 125 -4.61 2.06 -11.08
N TRP A 126 -3.30 1.98 -10.98
CA TRP A 126 -2.58 1.53 -9.79
C TRP A 126 -1.96 2.73 -9.08
N PHE A 127 -1.90 2.68 -7.76
CA PHE A 127 -1.03 3.56 -7.01
C PHE A 127 0.31 2.90 -6.74
N ILE A 128 1.38 3.69 -6.80
CA ILE A 128 2.70 3.33 -6.29
C ILE A 128 2.89 4.14 -5.01
N LEU A 129 3.00 3.45 -3.88
CA LEU A 129 3.01 4.03 -2.54
C LEU A 129 4.21 3.54 -1.72
N THR A 130 4.54 4.27 -0.67
CA THR A 130 5.37 3.70 0.41
C THR A 130 4.58 2.63 1.18
N PRO A 131 5.23 1.76 1.96
CA PRO A 131 4.54 0.73 2.72
C PRO A 131 3.66 1.34 3.83
N THR A 132 4.08 2.47 4.40
CA THR A 132 3.32 3.22 5.40
C THR A 132 2.05 3.84 4.79
N GLN A 133 2.14 4.47 3.61
CA GLN A 133 0.98 4.97 2.87
C GLN A 133 0.00 3.84 2.51
N ALA A 134 0.53 2.69 2.06
CA ALA A 134 -0.29 1.51 1.77
C ALA A 134 -1.03 1.01 3.03
N ALA A 135 -0.34 0.93 4.18
CA ALA A 135 -0.96 0.57 5.45
C ALA A 135 -2.06 1.56 5.86
N CYS A 136 -1.86 2.87 5.65
CA CYS A 136 -2.88 3.88 5.91
C CYS A 136 -4.14 3.65 5.06
N MET A 137 -3.97 3.31 3.77
CA MET A 137 -5.11 2.94 2.92
C MET A 137 -5.84 1.68 3.42
N PHE A 138 -5.11 0.70 3.97
CA PHE A 138 -5.75 -0.50 4.54
C PHE A 138 -6.61 -0.15 5.75
N ILE A 139 -6.12 0.71 6.64
CA ILE A 139 -6.84 1.17 7.83
C ILE A 139 -8.13 1.90 7.42
N ASP A 140 -8.06 2.76 6.40
CA ASP A 140 -9.23 3.55 5.96
C ASP A 140 -10.25 2.76 5.15
N THR A 141 -9.87 1.63 4.55
CA THR A 141 -10.72 0.93 3.59
C THR A 141 -11.28 -0.39 4.11
N TYR A 142 -10.49 -1.15 4.88
CA TYR A 142 -10.88 -2.50 5.29
C TYR A 142 -11.46 -2.53 6.71
N PRO A 143 -12.31 -3.53 7.01
CA PRO A 143 -12.69 -3.82 8.39
C PRO A 143 -11.45 -4.01 9.28
N HIS A 144 -11.56 -3.64 10.55
CA HIS A 144 -10.43 -3.62 11.49
C HIS A 144 -9.55 -4.88 11.43
N MET A 145 -10.15 -6.07 11.55
CA MET A 145 -9.40 -7.33 11.57
C MET A 145 -8.67 -7.57 10.24
N ASP A 146 -9.32 -7.31 9.11
CA ASP A 146 -8.74 -7.48 7.78
C ASP A 146 -7.60 -6.48 7.55
N ALA A 147 -7.76 -5.24 7.99
CA ALA A 147 -6.71 -4.23 7.92
C ALA A 147 -5.47 -4.67 8.71
N VAL A 148 -5.66 -5.17 9.94
CA VAL A 148 -4.57 -5.66 10.79
C VAL A 148 -3.83 -6.84 10.14
N GLU A 149 -4.55 -7.83 9.61
CA GLU A 149 -3.92 -8.99 8.96
C GLU A 149 -3.16 -8.61 7.68
N ARG A 150 -3.72 -7.69 6.88
CA ARG A 150 -3.02 -7.16 5.70
C ARG A 150 -1.76 -6.40 6.08
N ILE A 151 -1.81 -5.59 7.14
CA ILE A 151 -0.64 -4.86 7.64
C ILE A 151 0.41 -5.83 8.19
N LYS A 152 0.01 -6.89 8.92
CA LYS A 152 0.94 -7.94 9.35
C LYS A 152 1.66 -8.58 8.15
N ALA A 153 0.91 -8.95 7.12
CA ALA A 153 1.48 -9.54 5.90
C ALA A 153 2.41 -8.57 5.15
N LEU A 154 2.18 -7.26 5.24
CA LEU A 154 3.04 -6.23 4.68
C LEU A 154 4.33 -6.06 5.50
N VAL A 155 4.24 -5.83 6.83
CA VAL A 155 5.41 -5.47 7.66
C VAL A 155 6.48 -6.57 7.73
N VAL A 156 6.11 -7.83 7.52
CA VAL A 156 7.07 -8.94 7.46
C VAL A 156 7.91 -8.92 6.17
N LYS A 157 7.51 -8.15 5.15
CA LYS A 157 8.22 -7.99 3.88
C LYS A 157 8.78 -6.58 3.68
N GLN A 158 8.04 -5.58 4.14
CA GLN A 158 8.30 -4.16 3.98
C GLN A 158 7.85 -3.45 5.26
N PRO A 159 8.77 -3.22 6.21
CA PRO A 159 8.49 -2.48 7.43
C PRO A 159 7.82 -1.12 7.16
N ILE A 160 7.00 -0.67 8.09
CA ILE A 160 6.27 0.61 8.03
C ILE A 160 6.64 1.52 9.21
N ASN A 161 6.40 2.82 9.06
CA ASN A 161 6.58 3.79 10.14
C ASN A 161 5.33 3.82 11.05
N LEU A 162 5.25 2.86 11.99
CA LEU A 162 4.14 2.75 12.93
C LEU A 162 3.96 3.98 13.83
N TYR A 163 5.04 4.68 14.16
CA TYR A 163 4.97 5.91 14.95
C TYR A 163 4.33 7.05 14.16
N ARG A 164 4.70 7.19 12.89
CA ARG A 164 4.06 8.14 11.98
C ARG A 164 2.57 7.85 11.85
N ILE A 165 2.17 6.59 11.64
CA ILE A 165 0.74 6.23 11.57
C ILE A 165 0.02 6.67 12.85
N MET A 166 0.59 6.36 14.03
CA MET A 166 0.02 6.71 15.33
C MET A 166 -0.22 8.21 15.50
N ASP A 167 0.69 9.04 14.98
CA ASP A 167 0.59 10.51 15.06
C ASP A 167 -0.58 11.08 14.25
N TYR A 168 -1.01 10.38 13.20
CA TYR A 168 -2.09 10.80 12.31
C TYR A 168 -3.40 9.99 12.50
N LEU A 169 -3.49 9.14 13.53
CA LEU A 169 -4.77 8.53 13.89
C LEU A 169 -5.73 9.60 14.39
N GLU A 170 -6.93 9.60 13.82
CA GLU A 170 -7.98 10.60 14.03
C GLU A 170 -9.06 9.96 14.89
N ARG A 171 -9.97 10.78 15.44
CA ARG A 171 -11.11 10.29 16.21
C ARG A 171 -12.25 9.80 15.31
N LYS A 172 -11.95 8.85 14.42
CA LYS A 172 -12.94 8.18 13.56
C LYS A 172 -12.93 6.66 13.81
N PRO A 173 -14.06 5.97 13.58
CA PRO A 173 -14.21 4.56 13.98
C PRO A 173 -13.10 3.63 13.48
N ALA A 174 -12.67 3.77 12.22
CA ALA A 174 -11.60 2.96 11.65
C ALA A 174 -10.25 3.15 12.39
N HIS A 175 -9.91 4.40 12.73
CA HIS A 175 -8.65 4.76 13.39
C HIS A 175 -8.65 4.33 14.86
N GLU A 176 -9.75 4.56 15.58
CA GLU A 176 -9.89 4.12 16.97
C GLU A 176 -9.94 2.60 17.09
N GLY A 177 -10.60 1.92 16.14
CA GLY A 177 -10.58 0.47 16.06
C GLY A 177 -9.16 -0.08 15.83
N PHE A 178 -8.36 0.57 14.99
CA PHE A 178 -6.99 0.14 14.70
C PHE A 178 -6.00 0.43 15.83
N ARG A 179 -6.18 1.51 16.61
CA ARG A 179 -5.23 1.99 17.63
C ARG A 179 -4.69 0.89 18.57
N PRO A 180 -5.49 -0.05 19.11
CA PRO A 180 -4.98 -1.12 19.98
C PRO A 180 -4.01 -2.09 19.28
N ALA A 181 -4.10 -2.25 17.96
CA ALA A 181 -3.26 -3.18 17.21
C ALA A 181 -1.81 -2.69 17.05
N ILE A 182 -1.55 -1.39 17.22
CA ILE A 182 -0.21 -0.78 17.06
C ILE A 182 0.84 -1.51 17.91
N GLY A 183 0.52 -1.83 19.17
CA GLY A 183 1.45 -2.50 20.09
C GLY A 183 1.88 -3.88 19.58
N HIS A 184 0.91 -4.67 19.09
CA HIS A 184 1.17 -5.97 18.52
C HIS A 184 1.96 -5.88 17.20
N LEU A 185 1.61 -4.94 16.32
CA LEU A 185 2.32 -4.73 15.06
C LEU A 185 3.78 -4.31 15.27
N LYS A 186 4.07 -3.53 16.32
CA LYS A 186 5.46 -3.20 16.71
C LYS A 186 6.26 -4.46 17.01
N TYR A 187 5.67 -5.41 17.75
CA TYR A 187 6.33 -6.68 18.05
C TYR A 187 6.58 -7.49 16.78
N VAL A 188 5.56 -7.66 15.93
CA VAL A 188 5.67 -8.42 14.67
C VAL A 188 6.74 -7.83 13.75
N GLN A 189 6.73 -6.51 13.57
CA GLN A 189 7.72 -5.82 12.73
C GLN A 189 9.14 -5.96 13.29
N ARG A 190 9.33 -5.79 14.61
CA ARG A 190 10.65 -5.96 15.23
C ARG A 190 11.22 -7.36 14.95
N THR A 191 10.42 -8.40 15.19
CA THR A 191 10.82 -9.78 14.91
C THR A 191 11.17 -9.99 13.44
N ALA A 192 10.41 -9.40 12.52
CA ALA A 192 10.69 -9.50 11.09
C ALA A 192 11.99 -8.80 10.70
N VAL A 193 12.25 -7.58 11.21
CA VAL A 193 13.46 -6.80 10.92
C VAL A 193 14.72 -7.48 11.47
N GLU A 194 14.62 -8.15 12.61
CA GLU A 194 15.72 -8.91 13.23
C GLU A 194 16.00 -10.25 12.54
N ALA A 195 15.10 -10.70 11.65
CA ALA A 195 15.20 -11.96 10.93
C ALA A 195 15.60 -11.76 9.45
N GLU A 196 16.11 -12.82 8.82
CA GLU A 196 16.28 -12.85 7.37
C GLU A 196 14.91 -12.93 6.67
N PRO A 197 14.73 -12.30 5.51
CA PRO A 197 15.78 -11.65 4.72
C PRO A 197 15.89 -10.13 4.97
N LEU A 198 15.18 -9.58 5.97
CA LEU A 198 15.15 -8.14 6.24
C LEU A 198 16.41 -7.67 6.97
N ARG A 199 16.93 -8.43 7.93
CA ARG A 199 18.13 -8.06 8.71
C ARG A 199 19.33 -7.66 7.83
N SER A 200 19.52 -8.35 6.72
CA SER A 200 20.62 -8.12 5.78
C SER A 200 20.27 -7.10 4.67
N ARG A 201 19.03 -6.60 4.63
CA ARG A 201 18.54 -5.65 3.62
C ARG A 201 19.26 -4.32 3.77
N ARG A 202 19.65 -3.73 2.63
CA ARG A 202 20.28 -2.41 2.57
C ARG A 202 19.34 -1.42 1.89
N ALA A 203 19.46 -0.14 2.21
CA ALA A 203 18.75 0.90 1.49
C ALA A 203 19.04 0.85 -0.03
N LEU A 204 18.05 1.24 -0.83
CA LEU A 204 18.19 1.46 -2.26
C LEU A 204 19.20 2.61 -2.51
N ARG A 205 19.84 2.57 -3.68
CA ARG A 205 20.83 3.56 -4.11
C ARG A 205 20.43 4.17 -5.44
#